data_AF-A0A8C6QYL7-F1
#
_entry.id   AF-A0A8C6QYL7-F1
#
_cell.length_a   1.000
_cell.length_b   1.000
_cell.length_c   1.000
_cell.angle_alpha   90.00
_cell.angle_beta   90.00
_cell.angle_gamma   90.00
#
_symmetry.space_group_name_H-M   'P 1'
#
loop_
_entity.id
_entity.type
_entity.pdbx_description
1 polymer ?
#
loop_
_entity_poly.entity_id
_entity_poly.type
_entity_poly.pdbx_seq_one_letter_code
_entity_poly.pdbx_strand_id
1 'polypeptide(L)'
;MNTQHCNILCLPENSLLYCEDEDGKIVGYVLAKMEEGPDDVLHRHIISLAVKHSYWCLGLAQKLMDQASWAMIQNFSVKYVYLHVKKSNRAASHLYSNTLNFQVSEVEPKYYADGEDAYTMKQDLSQMADELRQLSSTLPGSEEACEQENLAGDDSGSDSKDSTDVQDSSWDSDSAF
;
A
#
# COMPACT_ATOMS: atom_id res chain seq x y z
N MET A 1 9.19 7.00 27.48
CA MET A 1 9.08 7.97 26.36
C MET A 1 9.01 7.19 25.07
N ASN A 2 7.90 7.36 24.35
CA ASN A 2 7.64 6.98 22.96
C ASN A 2 7.24 5.52 22.68
N THR A 3 5.97 5.20 22.97
CA THR A 3 5.26 4.11 22.29
C THR A 3 4.29 4.71 21.27
N GLN A 4 4.79 4.96 20.05
CA GLN A 4 3.95 5.27 18.89
C GLN A 4 3.46 3.94 18.31
N HIS A 5 2.21 3.57 18.58
CA HIS A 5 1.62 2.38 17.95
C HIS A 5 1.33 2.70 16.48
N CYS A 6 1.91 1.91 15.57
CA CYS A 6 1.56 1.89 14.16
C CYS A 6 0.66 0.68 13.94
N ASN A 7 -0.57 0.90 13.49
CA ASN A 7 -1.49 -0.19 13.19
C ASN A 7 -1.60 -0.34 11.67
N ILE A 8 -1.32 -1.54 11.16
CA ILE A 8 -1.33 -1.85 9.73
C ILE A 8 -2.68 -2.48 9.40
N LEU A 9 -3.49 -1.80 8.59
CA LEU A 9 -4.65 -2.40 7.93
C LEU A 9 -4.30 -2.65 6.45
N CYS A 10 -4.02 -3.91 6.14
CA CYS A 10 -3.83 -4.37 4.77
C CYS A 10 -5.19 -4.83 4.21
N LEU A 11 -5.82 -4.01 3.37
CA LEU A 11 -6.91 -4.47 2.51
C LEU A 11 -6.28 -5.07 1.23
N PRO A 12 -6.96 -6.00 0.54
CA PRO A 12 -6.38 -6.76 -0.57
C PRO A 12 -5.79 -5.87 -1.69
N GLU A 13 -6.38 -4.71 -1.97
CA GLU A 13 -5.90 -3.80 -3.02
C GLU A 13 -5.17 -2.55 -2.47
N ASN A 14 -5.52 -2.12 -1.25
CA ASN A 14 -5.06 -0.88 -0.65
C ASN A 14 -4.41 -1.15 0.72
N SER A 15 -3.18 -0.71 0.90
CA SER A 15 -2.50 -0.73 2.19
C SER A 15 -2.63 0.65 2.85
N LEU A 16 -3.33 0.71 3.97
CA LEU A 16 -3.44 1.90 4.81
C LEU A 16 -2.69 1.65 6.13
N LEU A 17 -1.70 2.50 6.40
CA LEU A 17 -0.98 2.51 7.66
C LEU A 17 -1.14 3.88 8.30
N TYR A 18 -1.43 3.90 9.60
CA TYR A 18 -1.54 5.13 10.36
C TYR A 18 -0.78 5.03 11.68
N CYS A 19 -0.44 6.19 12.22
CA CYS A 19 0.16 6.31 13.54
C CYS A 19 -0.73 7.14 14.46
N GLU A 20 -0.76 6.73 15.72
CA GLU A 20 -1.55 7.35 16.78
C GLU A 20 -0.65 7.94 17.86
N ASP A 21 -1.16 8.97 18.53
CA ASP A 21 -0.58 9.52 19.75
C ASP A 21 -0.99 8.71 21.00
N GLU A 22 -0.43 9.03 22.16
CA GLU A 22 -0.76 8.42 23.45
C GLU A 22 -2.27 8.52 23.82
N ASP A 23 -2.96 9.52 23.27
CA ASP A 23 -4.41 9.72 23.40
C ASP A 23 -5.26 8.86 22.44
N GLY A 24 -4.66 8.04 21.57
CA GLY A 24 -5.36 7.31 20.51
C GLY A 24 -5.84 8.19 19.35
N LYS A 25 -5.25 9.38 19.18
CA LYS A 25 -5.58 10.30 18.07
C LYS A 25 -4.65 10.02 16.89
N ILE A 26 -5.20 9.90 15.69
CA ILE A 26 -4.40 9.74 14.46
C ILE A 26 -3.59 11.02 14.20
N VAL A 27 -2.27 10.87 14.12
CA VAL A 27 -1.33 11.98 13.88
C VAL A 27 -0.72 11.95 12.48
N GLY A 28 -0.77 10.81 11.81
CA GLY A 28 -0.33 10.67 10.42
C GLY A 28 -0.77 9.36 9.80
N TYR A 29 -0.75 9.32 8.47
CA TYR A 29 -1.09 8.13 7.70
C TYR A 29 -0.34 8.09 6.37
N VAL A 30 -0.21 6.88 5.84
CA VAL A 30 0.25 6.57 4.49
C VAL A 30 -0.75 5.62 3.83
N LEU A 31 -1.16 5.97 2.61
CA LEU A 31 -2.05 5.20 1.78
C LEU A 31 -1.31 4.82 0.50
N ALA A 32 -1.29 3.53 0.22
CA ALA A 32 -0.66 3.01 -0.98
C ALA A 32 -1.54 1.95 -1.65
N LYS A 33 -1.46 1.91 -2.98
CA LYS A 33 -2.22 1.00 -3.83
C LYS A 33 -1.28 0.08 -4.59
N MET A 34 -1.70 -1.16 -4.77
CA MET A 34 -1.00 -2.11 -5.62
C MET A 34 -1.27 -1.78 -7.09
N GLU A 35 -0.22 -1.75 -7.90
CA GLU A 35 -0.35 -1.50 -9.32
C GLU A 35 0.50 -2.50 -10.11
N GLU A 36 -0.11 -3.04 -11.17
CA GLU A 36 0.54 -3.95 -12.09
C GLU A 36 1.11 -3.13 -13.24
N GLY A 37 2.43 -3.24 -13.44
CA GLY A 37 3.11 -2.50 -14.49
C GLY A 37 2.97 -3.17 -15.85
N PRO A 38 3.30 -2.44 -16.93
CA PRO A 38 3.26 -2.99 -18.29
C PRO A 38 4.20 -4.18 -18.51
N ASP A 39 5.18 -4.38 -17.62
CA ASP A 39 6.15 -5.50 -17.66
C ASP A 39 5.84 -6.60 -16.63
N ASP A 40 4.60 -6.69 -16.12
CA ASP A 40 4.19 -7.58 -15.01
C ASP A 40 5.06 -7.42 -13.73
N VAL A 41 5.77 -6.30 -13.61
CA VAL A 41 6.53 -5.97 -12.42
C VAL A 41 5.60 -5.39 -11.37
N LEU A 42 5.44 -6.13 -10.27
CA LEU A 42 4.70 -5.68 -9.09
C LEU A 42 5.39 -4.46 -8.47
N HIS A 43 4.65 -3.36 -8.47
CA HIS A 43 5.07 -2.11 -7.87
C HIS A 43 3.91 -1.49 -7.07
N ARG A 44 4.22 -0.55 -6.18
CA ARG A 44 3.23 0.12 -5.33
C ARG A 44 3.26 1.63 -5.58
N HIS A 45 2.08 2.20 -5.72
CA HIS A 45 1.91 3.65 -5.81
C HIS A 45 1.55 4.20 -4.43
N ILE A 46 2.37 5.14 -3.92
CA ILE A 46 1.99 5.94 -2.74
C ILE A 46 1.02 7.04 -3.18
N ILE A 47 -0.24 6.89 -2.80
CA ILE A 47 -1.31 7.82 -3.15
C ILE A 47 -1.27 9.05 -2.25
N SER A 48 -1.10 8.85 -0.95
CA SER A 48 -1.15 9.92 0.03
C SER A 48 -0.27 9.63 1.23
N LEU A 49 0.47 10.65 1.66
CA LEU A 49 1.22 10.67 2.90
C LEU A 49 0.93 12.01 3.58
N ALA A 50 0.44 11.95 4.81
CA ALA A 50 0.17 13.15 5.58
C ALA A 50 0.54 12.95 7.05
N VAL A 51 1.15 13.97 7.64
CA VAL A 51 1.45 14.05 9.07
C VAL A 51 1.00 15.42 9.56
N LYS A 52 0.35 15.47 10.71
CA LYS A 52 -0.10 16.71 11.33
C LYS A 52 1.09 17.61 11.67
N HIS A 53 0.99 18.91 11.36
CA HIS A 53 2.08 19.87 11.52
C HIS A 53 2.68 19.90 12.93
N SER A 54 1.85 19.74 13.97
CA SER A 54 2.30 19.68 15.37
C SER A 54 3.29 18.55 15.66
N TYR A 55 3.34 17.53 14.81
CA TYR A 55 4.19 16.35 14.94
C TYR A 55 5.24 16.27 13.82
N TRP A 56 5.47 17.36 13.09
CA TRP A 56 6.57 17.46 12.12
C TRP A 56 7.93 17.41 12.81
N CYS A 57 8.97 17.08 12.05
CA CYS A 57 10.36 16.97 12.54
C CYS A 57 10.60 15.89 13.60
N LEU A 58 9.62 15.03 13.88
CA LEU A 58 9.76 13.85 14.74
C LEU A 58 10.17 12.57 13.97
N GLY A 59 10.46 12.70 12.67
CA GLY A 59 10.76 11.55 11.80
C GLY A 59 9.58 10.61 11.54
N LEU A 60 8.35 11.04 11.86
CA LEU A 60 7.14 10.21 11.70
C LEU A 60 6.89 9.78 10.26
N ALA A 61 7.05 10.70 9.32
CA ALA A 61 6.85 10.42 7.90
C ALA A 61 7.82 9.33 7.40
N GLN A 62 9.09 9.39 7.85
CA GLN A 62 10.09 8.39 7.52
C GLN A 62 9.69 7.03 8.08
N LYS A 63 9.35 6.96 9.37
CA LYS A 63 8.93 5.70 10.02
C LYS A 63 7.70 5.08 9.37
N LEU A 64 6.69 5.89 9.03
CA LEU A 64 5.49 5.43 8.34
C LEU A 64 5.85 4.82 6.98
N MET A 65 6.73 5.48 6.22
CA MET A 65 7.18 4.99 4.92
C MET A 65 8.01 3.72 5.04
N ASP A 66 8.93 3.64 6.00
CA ASP A 66 9.76 2.45 6.23
C ASP A 66 8.88 1.23 6.58
N GLN A 67 7.93 1.41 7.51
CA GLN A 67 7.00 0.35 7.90
C GLN A 67 6.08 -0.06 6.75
N ALA A 68 5.61 0.90 5.94
CA ALA A 68 4.81 0.61 4.76
C ALA A 68 5.60 -0.20 3.73
N SER A 69 6.84 0.20 3.42
CA SER A 69 7.73 -0.52 2.51
C SER A 69 8.03 -1.93 3.01
N TRP A 70 8.29 -2.11 4.32
CA TRP A 70 8.51 -3.43 4.91
C TRP A 70 7.31 -4.35 4.74
N ALA A 71 6.11 -3.86 5.08
CA ALA A 71 4.87 -4.61 4.91
C ALA A 71 4.60 -4.96 3.43
N MET A 72 4.93 -4.05 2.51
CA MET A 72 4.79 -4.29 1.06
C MET A 72 5.73 -5.38 0.56
N ILE A 73 6.99 -5.36 0.99
CA ILE A 73 7.99 -6.37 0.62
C ILE A 73 7.58 -7.73 1.18
N GLN A 74 7.21 -7.79 2.47
CA GLN A 74 6.90 -9.03 3.17
C GLN A 74 5.65 -9.71 2.62
N ASN A 75 4.59 -8.95 2.34
CA ASN A 75 3.31 -9.52 1.94
C ASN A 75 3.16 -9.67 0.42
N PHE A 76 3.82 -8.81 -0.37
CA PHE A 76 3.57 -8.73 -1.82
C PHE A 76 4.83 -8.77 -2.69
N SER A 77 6.03 -8.90 -2.11
CA SER A 77 7.30 -8.99 -2.85
C SER A 77 7.49 -7.92 -3.93
N VAL A 78 7.16 -6.69 -3.57
CA VAL A 78 7.18 -5.51 -4.45
C VAL A 78 8.61 -5.13 -4.81
N LYS A 79 8.90 -4.84 -6.09
CA LYS A 79 10.26 -4.45 -6.51
C LYS A 79 10.59 -3.01 -6.22
N TYR A 80 9.64 -2.11 -6.47
CA TYR A 80 9.83 -0.68 -6.25
C TYR A 80 8.53 0.01 -5.87
N VAL A 81 8.67 1.16 -5.23
CA VAL A 81 7.58 2.06 -4.89
C VAL A 81 7.74 3.34 -5.68
N TYR A 82 6.64 3.93 -6.13
CA TYR A 82 6.68 5.21 -6.83
C TYR A 82 5.59 6.17 -6.33
N LEU A 83 5.80 7.45 -6.60
CA LEU A 83 4.91 8.54 -6.19
C LEU A 83 5.06 9.77 -7.08
N HIS A 84 4.05 10.64 -7.05
CA HIS A 84 4.07 11.94 -7.72
C HIS A 84 4.17 13.08 -6.70
N VAL A 85 5.06 14.04 -6.95
CA VAL A 85 5.27 15.23 -6.09
C VAL A 85 5.22 16.50 -6.93
N LYS A 86 4.45 17.49 -6.48
CA LYS A 86 4.46 18.85 -7.02
C LYS A 86 5.85 19.46 -7.01
N LYS A 87 6.28 20.06 -8.13
CA LYS A 87 7.59 20.74 -8.21
C LYS A 87 7.75 21.86 -7.19
N SER A 88 6.67 22.56 -6.84
CA SER A 88 6.65 23.65 -5.86
C SER A 88 6.79 23.17 -4.41
N ASN A 89 6.48 21.90 -4.12
CA ASN A 89 6.49 21.36 -2.77
C ASN A 89 7.90 20.95 -2.33
N ARG A 90 8.73 21.96 -2.04
CA ARG A 90 10.13 21.78 -1.63
C ARG A 90 10.30 20.91 -0.39
N ALA A 91 9.36 20.98 0.56
CA ALA A 91 9.41 20.19 1.79
C ALA A 91 9.24 18.69 1.49
N ALA A 92 8.23 18.34 0.68
CA ALA A 92 8.01 16.96 0.28
C ALA A 92 9.15 16.45 -0.63
N SER A 93 9.59 17.24 -1.60
CA SER A 93 10.73 16.87 -2.44
C SER A 93 11.95 16.53 -1.59
N HIS A 94 12.28 17.37 -0.60
CA HIS A 94 13.39 17.12 0.31
C HIS A 94 13.21 15.84 1.13
N LEU A 95 12.02 15.60 1.70
CA LEU A 95 11.73 14.38 2.44
C LEU A 95 11.96 13.13 1.57
N TYR A 96 11.39 13.11 0.37
CA TYR A 96 11.50 11.96 -0.52
C TYR A 96 12.92 11.77 -1.05
N SER A 97 13.60 12.82 -1.51
CA SER A 97 14.95 12.70 -2.08
C SER A 97 16.03 12.48 -1.03
N ASN A 98 16.02 13.24 0.06
CA ASN A 98 17.14 13.27 1.01
C ASN A 98 16.97 12.28 2.16
N THR A 99 15.75 12.06 2.63
CA THR A 99 15.49 11.19 3.80
C THR A 99 15.15 9.77 3.38
N LEU A 100 14.35 9.62 2.32
CA LEU A 100 13.85 8.33 1.84
C LEU A 100 14.56 7.83 0.58
N ASN A 101 15.55 8.56 0.08
CA ASN A 101 16.39 8.17 -1.06
C ASN A 101 15.62 7.85 -2.35
N PHE A 102 14.44 8.46 -2.55
CA PHE A 102 13.73 8.38 -3.82
C PHE A 102 14.51 9.12 -4.91
N GLN A 103 14.53 8.52 -6.10
CA GLN A 103 15.15 9.10 -7.28
C GLN A 103 14.07 9.63 -8.22
N VAL A 104 14.32 10.78 -8.83
CA VAL A 104 13.42 11.32 -9.87
C VAL A 104 13.58 10.46 -11.11
N SER A 105 12.52 9.76 -11.50
CA SER A 105 12.44 8.98 -12.74
C SER A 105 12.13 9.90 -13.90
N GLU A 106 11.03 10.64 -13.80
CA GLU A 106 10.46 11.40 -14.90
C GLU A 106 9.79 12.69 -14.40
N VAL A 107 9.55 13.61 -15.33
CA VAL A 107 8.87 14.88 -15.08
C VAL A 107 7.63 14.91 -15.95
N GLU A 108 6.47 14.90 -15.32
CA GLU A 108 5.18 14.92 -16.01
C GLU A 108 4.67 16.37 -16.13
N PRO A 109 4.59 16.92 -17.35
CA PRO A 109 4.14 18.29 -17.54
C PRO A 109 2.63 18.41 -17.30
N LYS A 110 2.21 19.47 -16.59
CA LYS A 110 0.78 19.75 -16.31
C LYS A 110 0.00 18.57 -15.71
N TYR A 111 0.64 17.80 -14.84
CA TYR A 111 0.02 16.67 -14.16
C TYR A 111 -1.13 17.11 -13.23
N TYR A 112 -0.93 18.22 -12.51
CA TYR A 112 -1.93 18.74 -11.59
C TYR A 112 -2.92 19.69 -12.30
N ALA A 113 -4.12 19.82 -11.74
CA ALA A 113 -5.22 20.59 -12.33
C ALA A 113 -4.93 22.10 -12.46
N ASP A 114 -3.98 22.63 -11.68
CA ASP A 114 -3.46 23.99 -11.77
C ASP A 114 -2.47 24.17 -12.94
N GLY A 115 -2.17 23.11 -13.69
CA GLY A 115 -1.18 23.08 -14.76
C GLY A 115 0.25 22.95 -14.25
N GLU A 116 0.44 22.68 -12.95
CA GLU A 116 1.76 22.46 -12.39
C GLU A 116 2.30 21.07 -12.77
N ASP A 117 3.59 21.01 -13.03
CA ASP A 117 4.29 19.76 -13.32
C ASP A 117 4.47 18.91 -12.05
N ALA A 118 4.55 17.59 -12.24
CA ALA A 118 4.90 16.63 -11.20
C ALA A 118 6.29 16.02 -11.44
N TYR A 119 6.99 15.73 -10.34
CA TYR A 119 8.09 14.78 -10.33
C TYR A 119 7.54 13.38 -10.06
N THR A 120 7.79 12.45 -10.97
CA THR A 120 7.59 11.02 -10.72
C THR A 120 8.85 10.49 -10.07
N MET A 121 8.75 10.12 -8.80
CA MET A 121 9.87 9.63 -8.01
C MET A 121 9.72 8.12 -7.74
N LYS A 122 10.82 7.39 -7.80
CA LYS A 122 10.88 5.93 -7.60
C LYS A 122 11.92 5.58 -6.54
N GLN A 123 11.61 4.60 -5.71
CA GLN A 123 12.53 3.98 -4.76
C GLN A 123 12.58 2.48 -5.03
N ASP A 124 13.78 1.98 -5.31
CA ASP A 124 14.03 0.55 -5.45
C ASP A 124 14.07 -0.09 -4.06
N LEU A 125 13.28 -1.15 -3.87
CA LEU A 125 13.19 -1.89 -2.62
C LEU A 125 14.06 -3.15 -2.61
N SER A 126 14.78 -3.45 -3.70
CA SER A 126 15.58 -4.67 -3.84
C SER A 126 16.60 -4.83 -2.70
N GLN A 127 17.29 -3.75 -2.33
CA GLN A 127 18.26 -3.77 -1.22
C GLN A 127 17.59 -4.10 0.11
N MET A 128 16.47 -3.43 0.41
CA MET A 128 15.69 -3.65 1.64
C MET A 128 15.09 -5.06 1.68
N ALA A 129 14.69 -5.61 0.53
CA ALA A 129 14.19 -6.98 0.43
C ALA A 129 15.28 -8.01 0.69
N ASP A 130 16.50 -7.78 0.22
CA ASP A 130 17.63 -8.67 0.47
C ASP A 130 18.06 -8.64 1.94
N GLU A 131 18.04 -7.47 2.58
CA GLU A 131 18.29 -7.31 4.01
C GLU A 131 17.26 -8.06 4.86
N LEU A 132 15.96 -7.91 4.54
CA LEU A 132 14.88 -8.63 5.24
C LEU A 132 15.02 -10.15 5.10
N ARG A 133 15.42 -10.64 3.91
CA ARG A 133 15.69 -12.07 3.69
C ARG A 133 16.85 -12.58 4.55
N GLN A 134 17.95 -11.83 4.66
CA GLN A 134 19.10 -12.20 5.49
C GLN A 134 18.77 -12.18 6.99
N LEU A 135 17.91 -11.27 7.43
CA LEU A 135 17.47 -11.21 8.82
C LEU A 135 16.60 -12.44 9.19
N SER A 136 15.74 -12.87 8.26
CA SER A 136 14.88 -14.05 8.44
C SER A 136 15.65 -15.37 8.54
N SER A 137 16.83 -15.48 7.93
CA SER A 137 17.64 -16.71 7.95
C SER A 137 18.53 -16.87 9.18
N THR A 138 18.66 -15.82 10.01
CA THR A 138 19.57 -15.80 11.17
C THR A 138 18.85 -16.06 12.50
N LEU A 139 17.52 -16.21 12.50
CA LEU A 139 16.73 -16.52 13.70
C LEU A 139 16.46 -18.03 13.83
N PRO A 140 16.98 -18.72 14.87
CA PRO A 140 16.53 -20.05 15.20
C PRO A 140 15.21 -19.98 15.99
N GLY A 141 14.13 -20.51 15.41
CA GLY A 141 12.96 -21.04 16.13
C GLY A 141 12.07 -20.07 16.93
N SER A 142 10.93 -19.69 16.33
CA SER A 142 9.64 -19.67 17.04
C SER A 142 8.54 -20.02 16.04
N GLU A 143 8.18 -21.30 16.02
CA GLU A 143 6.90 -21.78 15.50
C GLU A 143 5.76 -21.28 16.40
N GLU A 144 4.51 -21.37 15.90
CA GLU A 144 3.19 -20.91 16.42
C GLU A 144 2.74 -19.52 15.91
N ALA A 145 1.61 -19.33 15.21
CA ALA A 145 0.48 -20.16 14.77
C ALA A 145 -0.17 -19.45 13.55
N CYS A 146 -0.75 -20.14 12.56
CA CYS A 146 -2.12 -20.63 12.62
C CYS A 146 -2.30 -21.75 11.58
N GLU A 147 -2.41 -22.99 12.06
CA GLU A 147 -2.98 -24.08 11.29
C GLU A 147 -4.49 -23.84 11.16
N GLN A 148 -4.97 -23.71 9.93
CA GLN A 148 -6.40 -23.93 9.65
C GLN A 148 -6.63 -25.43 9.59
N GLU A 149 -7.24 -25.96 10.65
CA GLU A 149 -7.90 -27.26 10.62
C GLU A 149 -9.03 -27.22 9.59
N ASN A 150 -8.86 -27.93 8.47
CA ASN A 150 -9.97 -28.41 7.67
C ASN A 150 -10.01 -29.93 7.81
N LEU A 151 -10.86 -30.40 8.72
CA LEU A 151 -11.26 -31.79 8.77
C LEU A 151 -12.15 -32.10 7.56
N ALA A 152 -11.68 -33.03 6.75
CA ALA A 152 -12.39 -33.60 5.60
C ALA A 152 -13.63 -34.42 6.04
N GLY A 153 -14.65 -34.41 5.19
CA GLY A 153 -15.84 -35.25 5.31
C GLY A 153 -16.66 -35.19 4.02
N ASP A 154 -16.18 -35.91 3.01
CA ASP A 154 -16.77 -36.16 1.70
C ASP A 154 -17.89 -37.22 1.83
N ASP A 155 -19.07 -37.03 1.24
CA ASP A 155 -19.81 -38.12 0.57
C ASP A 155 -20.97 -37.62 -0.33
N SER A 156 -21.06 -38.29 -1.48
CA SER A 156 -22.04 -38.37 -2.58
C SER A 156 -23.54 -38.30 -2.20
N GLY A 157 -24.53 -38.03 -3.05
CA GLY A 157 -24.70 -37.85 -4.49
C GLY A 157 -26.21 -38.00 -4.86
N SER A 158 -26.57 -37.61 -6.10
CA SER A 158 -27.80 -37.92 -6.89
C SER A 158 -29.06 -37.01 -6.87
N ASP A 159 -29.27 -36.41 -8.06
CA ASP A 159 -30.50 -36.24 -8.88
C ASP A 159 -31.87 -35.93 -8.26
N SER A 160 -32.48 -34.79 -8.68
CA SER A 160 -33.63 -34.79 -9.61
C SER A 160 -34.19 -33.38 -9.93
N LYS A 161 -34.76 -33.29 -11.14
CA LYS A 161 -35.35 -32.18 -11.90
C LYS A 161 -36.56 -31.47 -11.24
N ASP A 162 -36.73 -30.17 -11.52
CA ASP A 162 -37.96 -29.50 -12.04
C ASP A 162 -37.63 -27.98 -12.25
N SER A 163 -37.52 -27.41 -13.46
CA SER A 163 -38.51 -26.94 -14.45
C SER A 163 -39.26 -25.64 -14.10
N THR A 164 -39.32 -24.75 -15.11
CA THR A 164 -40.12 -23.51 -15.28
C THR A 164 -39.64 -22.24 -14.54
N ASP A 165 -39.69 -21.01 -15.05
CA ASP A 165 -39.91 -20.45 -16.39
C ASP A 165 -39.41 -18.98 -16.38
N VAL A 166 -38.98 -18.55 -17.57
CA VAL A 166 -38.75 -17.20 -18.13
C VAL A 166 -39.35 -15.99 -17.37
N GLN A 167 -38.54 -14.93 -17.17
CA GLN A 167 -38.83 -13.62 -17.78
C GLN A 167 -37.64 -12.65 -17.78
N ASP A 168 -37.31 -12.29 -19.02
CA ASP A 168 -36.44 -11.23 -19.52
C ASP A 168 -36.96 -9.85 -19.07
N SER A 169 -36.05 -9.00 -18.58
CA SER A 169 -36.34 -7.58 -18.39
C SER A 169 -35.11 -6.76 -18.74
N SER A 170 -34.99 -6.49 -20.05
CA SER A 170 -34.56 -5.22 -20.66
C SER A 170 -34.14 -4.14 -19.67
N TRP A 171 -32.86 -3.79 -19.66
CA TRP A 171 -32.40 -2.55 -19.05
C TRP A 171 -32.52 -1.47 -20.12
N ASP A 172 -33.67 -0.79 -20.09
CA ASP A 172 -33.88 0.43 -20.86
C ASP A 172 -32.88 1.50 -20.42
N SER A 173 -32.21 2.05 -21.43
CA SER A 173 -31.44 3.28 -21.33
C SER A 173 -32.40 4.42 -21.07
N ASP A 174 -32.14 5.25 -20.06
CA ASP A 174 -32.59 6.64 -20.15
C ASP A 174 -31.62 7.61 -19.48
N SER A 175 -31.40 8.67 -20.25
CA SER A 175 -30.56 9.81 -19.98
C SER A 175 -31.34 10.82 -19.14
N ALA A 176 -30.71 11.45 -18.15
CA ALA A 176 -31.09 12.81 -17.73
C ALA A 176 -29.98 13.45 -16.88
N PHE A 177 -29.37 14.49 -17.48
CA PHE A 177 -28.73 15.68 -16.90
C PHE A 177 -27.63 15.54 -15.85
#